data_AF-A0A060BWR2-F1
#
_entry.id   AF-A0A060BWR2-F1
#
_cell.length_a   1.000
_cell.length_b   1.000
_cell.length_c   1.000
_cell.angle_alpha   90.00
_cell.angle_beta   90.00
_cell.angle_gamma   90.00
#
_symmetry.space_group_name_H-M   'P 1'
#
loop_
_entity.id
_entity.type
_entity.pdbx_description
1 polymer ?
#
loop_
_entity_poly.entity_id
_entity_poly.type
_entity_poly.pdbx_seq_one_letter_code
_entity_poly.pdbx_strand_id
1 'polypeptide(L)'
;SASIVVTATGTLPQGTVTTVYYPSSIYGTNSTYIHYQVGSGSWTTAPGEKMSEACSGWVSKSIVTNGEKLTFVFNNGSGTWDNNNKANYTGSGGTLVVQNGSVSTSNPCNVAVTSVTISGSKVSGGLCP
;
A
#
# COMPACT_ATOMS: atom_id res chain seq x y z
N SER A 1 39.98 -8.28 15.10
CA SER A 1 39.17 -7.29 14.38
C SER A 1 37.94 -7.99 13.83
N ALA A 2 36.74 -7.62 14.29
CA ALA A 2 35.50 -8.25 13.86
C ALA A 2 34.94 -7.49 12.65
N SER A 3 34.75 -8.19 11.53
CA SER A 3 34.13 -7.65 10.32
C SER A 3 32.63 -7.92 10.38
N ILE A 4 31.83 -6.87 10.58
CA ILE A 4 30.37 -6.94 10.48
C ILE A 4 29.99 -6.82 9.02
N VAL A 5 29.65 -7.95 8.41
CA VAL A 5 29.11 -8.00 7.05
C VAL A 5 27.60 -7.77 7.16
N VAL A 6 27.15 -6.56 6.82
CA VAL A 6 25.72 -6.27 6.71
C VAL A 6 25.24 -6.84 5.38
N THR A 7 24.77 -8.08 5.41
CA THR A 7 24.08 -8.66 4.26
C THR A 7 22.67 -8.08 4.20
N ALA A 8 22.51 -6.98 3.46
CA ALA A 8 21.20 -6.49 3.06
C ALA A 8 20.59 -7.43 2.01
N THR A 9 20.01 -8.54 2.44
CA THR A 9 19.06 -9.29 1.61
C THR A 9 17.76 -8.49 1.56
N GLY A 10 17.60 -7.69 0.50
CA GLY A 10 16.40 -6.88 0.32
C GLY A 10 16.31 -6.16 -1.01
N THR A 11 16.88 -6.70 -2.09
CA THR A 11 16.50 -6.30 -3.45
C THR A 11 15.10 -6.84 -3.74
N LEU A 12 14.07 -6.16 -3.24
CA LEU A 12 12.72 -6.31 -3.79
C LEU A 12 12.81 -5.91 -5.27
N PRO A 13 12.22 -6.68 -6.20
CA PRO A 13 12.32 -6.37 -7.62
C PRO A 13 11.87 -4.93 -7.84
N GLN A 14 12.58 -4.23 -8.72
CA GLN A 14 12.28 -2.89 -9.25
C GLN A 14 10.97 -2.93 -10.06
N GLY A 15 9.90 -3.46 -9.48
CA GLY A 15 8.55 -3.41 -9.99
C GLY A 15 7.84 -2.31 -9.25
N THR A 16 7.26 -1.35 -9.96
CA THR A 16 6.40 -0.34 -9.35
C THR A 16 5.34 -1.04 -8.50
N VAL A 17 5.32 -0.72 -7.20
CA VAL A 17 4.33 -1.22 -6.26
C VAL A 17 3.25 -0.17 -6.14
N THR A 18 2.01 -0.58 -6.27
CA THR A 18 0.83 0.25 -6.06
C THR A 18 0.20 -0.14 -4.72
N THR A 19 0.20 0.78 -3.77
CA THR A 19 -0.52 0.62 -2.50
C THR A 19 -1.92 1.19 -2.65
N VAL A 20 -2.93 0.32 -2.56
CA VAL A 20 -4.34 0.69 -2.61
C VAL A 20 -4.87 0.85 -1.18
N TYR A 21 -5.48 1.98 -0.86
CA TYR A 21 -6.15 2.28 0.40
C TYR A 21 -7.65 2.31 0.21
N TYR A 22 -8.39 1.75 1.18
CA TYR A 22 -9.84 1.73 1.21
C TYR A 22 -10.35 2.03 2.63
N PRO A 23 -11.42 2.83 2.79
CA PRO A 23 -11.98 3.15 4.09
C PRO A 23 -12.60 1.90 4.71
N SER A 24 -12.14 1.56 5.91
CA SER A 24 -12.69 0.42 6.64
C SER A 24 -14.10 0.68 7.17
N SER A 25 -14.61 1.91 7.09
CA SER A 25 -15.98 2.25 7.48
C SER A 25 -17.04 1.64 6.55
N ILE A 26 -16.67 1.21 5.34
CA ILE A 26 -17.63 0.65 4.38
C ILE A 26 -17.88 -0.84 4.64
N TYR A 27 -16.81 -1.64 4.74
CA TYR A 27 -16.90 -3.11 4.92
C TYR A 27 -16.29 -3.64 6.21
N GLY A 28 -15.53 -2.83 6.95
CA GLY A 28 -14.76 -3.28 8.10
C GLY A 28 -13.37 -3.76 7.72
N THR A 29 -12.42 -3.64 8.65
CA THR A 29 -11.01 -3.96 8.41
C THR A 29 -10.76 -5.44 8.12
N ASN A 30 -11.55 -6.32 8.73
CA ASN A 30 -11.42 -7.77 8.59
C ASN A 30 -12.28 -8.39 7.49
N SER A 31 -13.21 -7.63 6.93
CA SER A 31 -14.15 -8.09 5.92
C SER A 31 -13.96 -7.33 4.60
N THR A 32 -12.83 -6.65 4.40
CA THR A 32 -12.53 -6.00 3.11
C THR A 32 -11.58 -6.88 2.29
N TYR A 33 -12.03 -7.27 1.11
CA TYR A 33 -11.25 -7.99 0.11
C TYR A 33 -11.12 -7.14 -1.15
N ILE A 34 -9.96 -7.23 -1.79
CA ILE A 34 -9.64 -6.58 -3.06
C ILE A 34 -9.46 -7.63 -4.15
N HIS A 35 -10.25 -7.53 -5.20
CA HIS A 35 -10.10 -8.35 -6.40
C HIS A 35 -9.57 -7.44 -7.50
N TYR A 36 -8.42 -7.79 -8.09
CA TYR A 36 -7.68 -6.89 -8.96
C TYR A 36 -7.12 -7.59 -10.20
N GLN A 37 -6.79 -6.78 -11.20
CA GLN A 37 -6.21 -7.13 -12.48
C GLN A 37 -5.13 -6.09 -12.80
N VAL A 38 -3.92 -6.56 -13.13
CA VAL A 38 -2.80 -5.70 -13.49
C VAL A 38 -2.70 -5.64 -15.02
N GLY A 39 -2.83 -4.45 -15.61
CA GLY A 39 -2.81 -4.23 -17.05
C GLY A 39 -3.91 -5.03 -17.75
N SER A 40 -3.49 -5.88 -18.70
CA SER A 40 -4.33 -6.88 -19.37
C SER A 40 -4.10 -8.30 -18.84
N GLY A 41 -3.53 -8.44 -17.64
CA GLY A 41 -3.28 -9.72 -17.00
C GLY A 41 -4.57 -10.43 -16.56
N SER A 42 -4.43 -11.55 -15.86
CA SER A 42 -5.58 -12.25 -15.29
C SER A 42 -6.09 -11.54 -14.03
N TRP A 43 -7.40 -11.57 -13.83
CA TRP A 43 -8.01 -11.20 -12.55
C TRP A 43 -7.59 -12.19 -11.45
N THR A 44 -7.46 -11.71 -10.22
CA THR A 44 -7.18 -12.59 -9.06
C THR A 44 -8.33 -13.59 -8.83
N THR A 45 -8.11 -14.72 -8.16
CA THR A 45 -9.22 -15.65 -7.87
C THR A 45 -10.20 -15.02 -6.88
N ALA A 46 -11.48 -14.86 -7.25
CA ALA A 46 -12.51 -14.33 -6.35
C ALA A 46 -12.60 -15.17 -5.05
N PRO A 47 -12.74 -14.54 -3.85
CA PRO A 47 -13.04 -13.12 -3.58
C PRO A 47 -11.83 -12.17 -3.69
N GLY A 48 -10.68 -12.62 -4.17
CA GLY A 48 -9.47 -11.83 -4.28
C GLY A 48 -8.62 -11.92 -3.02
N GLU A 49 -7.89 -10.85 -2.72
CA GLU A 49 -6.96 -10.79 -1.60
C GLU A 49 -7.52 -9.97 -0.43
N LYS A 50 -7.30 -10.46 0.79
CA LYS A 50 -7.68 -9.71 1.99
C LYS A 50 -6.80 -8.46 2.12
N MET A 51 -7.42 -7.32 2.42
CA MET A 51 -6.71 -6.09 2.77
C MET A 51 -6.29 -6.11 4.25
N SER A 52 -5.23 -5.38 4.58
CA SER A 52 -4.72 -5.26 5.95
C SER A 52 -5.00 -3.88 6.51
N GLU A 53 -5.14 -3.77 7.82
CA GLU A 53 -5.24 -2.46 8.48
C GLU A 53 -4.01 -1.62 8.17
N ALA A 54 -4.24 -0.43 7.62
CA ALA A 54 -3.17 0.53 7.36
C ALA A 54 -3.08 1.50 8.52
N CYS A 55 -4.18 2.25 8.75
CA CYS A 55 -4.25 3.35 9.70
C CYS A 55 -5.68 3.40 10.27
N SER A 56 -5.93 4.22 11.30
CA SER A 56 -7.23 4.26 11.97
C SER A 56 -8.35 4.62 10.97
N GLY A 57 -9.26 3.67 10.71
CA GLY A 57 -10.35 3.81 9.73
C GLY A 57 -10.00 3.46 8.28
N TRP A 58 -8.80 2.94 8.00
CA TRP A 58 -8.32 2.63 6.65
C TRP A 58 -7.62 1.28 6.57
N VAL A 59 -7.93 0.51 5.52
CA VAL A 59 -7.18 -0.67 5.12
C VAL A 59 -6.33 -0.37 3.89
N SER A 60 -5.21 -1.07 3.74
CA SER A 60 -4.34 -0.98 2.57
C SER A 60 -3.91 -2.34 2.05
N LYS A 61 -3.53 -2.37 0.77
CA LYS A 61 -2.93 -3.52 0.11
C LYS A 61 -1.86 -3.06 -0.87
N SER A 62 -0.65 -3.58 -0.72
CA SER A 62 0.44 -3.36 -1.68
C SER A 62 0.43 -4.44 -2.75
N ILE A 63 0.33 -4.02 -4.01
CA ILE A 63 0.26 -4.90 -5.19
C ILE A 63 1.42 -4.52 -6.11
N VAL A 64 2.20 -5.50 -6.58
CA VAL A 64 3.27 -5.25 -7.55
C VAL A 64 2.64 -5.13 -8.94
N THR A 65 2.67 -3.92 -9.52
CA THR A 65 2.06 -3.61 -10.82
C THR A 65 3.09 -3.46 -11.93
N ASN A 66 4.38 -3.31 -11.60
CA ASN A 66 5.45 -3.03 -12.57
C ASN A 66 5.22 -1.77 -13.43
N GLY A 67 4.31 -0.88 -13.00
CA GLY A 67 3.98 0.37 -13.70
C GLY A 67 2.74 0.25 -14.59
N GLU A 68 2.13 -0.93 -14.66
CA GLU A 68 0.90 -1.17 -15.39
C GLU A 68 -0.32 -0.55 -14.70
N LYS A 69 -1.39 -0.35 -15.49
CA LYS A 69 -2.68 0.13 -14.97
C LYS A 69 -3.32 -0.95 -14.10
N LEU A 70 -3.61 -0.64 -12.84
CA LEU A 70 -4.31 -1.54 -11.94
C LEU A 70 -5.81 -1.30 -12.04
N THR A 71 -6.56 -2.35 -12.37
CA THR A 71 -8.02 -2.40 -12.27
C THR A 71 -8.39 -3.22 -11.05
N PHE A 72 -9.28 -2.74 -10.20
CA PHE A 72 -9.64 -3.42 -8.96
C PHE A 72 -11.08 -3.14 -8.54
N VAL A 73 -11.62 -4.04 -7.74
CA VAL A 73 -12.96 -3.95 -7.14
C VAL A 73 -12.87 -4.45 -5.70
N PHE A 74 -13.71 -3.88 -4.83
CA PHE A 74 -13.77 -4.30 -3.44
C PHE A 74 -14.97 -5.20 -3.21
N ASN A 75 -14.82 -6.14 -2.28
CA ASN A 75 -15.92 -7.00 -1.88
C ASN A 75 -15.79 -7.36 -0.40
N ASN A 76 -16.90 -7.78 0.20
CA ASN A 76 -16.93 -8.13 1.61
C ASN A 76 -16.58 -9.60 1.91
N GLY A 77 -16.20 -10.40 0.90
CA GLY A 77 -16.03 -11.85 1.02
C GLY A 77 -17.32 -12.64 1.25
N SER A 78 -18.47 -11.98 1.40
CA SER A 78 -19.79 -12.57 1.65
C SER A 78 -20.80 -12.30 0.53
N GLY A 79 -20.32 -11.91 -0.66
CA GLY A 79 -21.14 -11.70 -1.85
C GLY A 79 -21.62 -10.25 -2.07
N THR A 80 -21.23 -9.30 -1.24
CA THR A 80 -21.40 -7.86 -1.52
C THR A 80 -20.17 -7.33 -2.23
N TRP A 81 -20.38 -6.70 -3.39
CA TRP A 81 -19.33 -6.16 -4.23
C TRP A 81 -19.54 -4.66 -4.42
N ASP A 82 -18.49 -3.88 -4.17
CA ASP A 82 -18.39 -2.48 -4.58
C ASP A 82 -17.63 -2.44 -5.91
N ASN A 83 -18.41 -2.46 -6.99
CA ASN A 83 -17.92 -2.34 -8.36
C ASN A 83 -18.10 -0.91 -8.91
N ASN A 84 -18.22 0.10 -8.05
CA ASN A 84 -18.45 1.49 -8.42
C ASN A 84 -19.62 1.69 -9.40
N ASN A 85 -20.78 1.11 -9.10
CA ASN A 85 -21.96 1.16 -9.99
C ASN A 85 -21.68 0.59 -11.40
N LYS A 86 -20.93 -0.53 -11.46
CA LYS A 86 -20.46 -1.23 -12.69
C LYS A 86 -19.31 -0.55 -13.45
N ALA A 87 -18.70 0.51 -12.92
CA ALA A 87 -17.57 1.19 -13.58
C ALA A 87 -16.20 0.54 -13.31
N ASN A 88 -16.06 -0.26 -12.24
CA ASN A 88 -14.78 -0.74 -11.69
C ASN A 88 -13.84 0.42 -11.28
N TYR A 89 -12.92 0.15 -10.35
CA TYR A 89 -11.89 1.14 -10.00
C TYR A 89 -10.66 0.90 -10.87
N THR A 90 -10.09 1.97 -11.43
CA THR A 90 -8.83 1.88 -12.15
C THR A 90 -7.89 3.00 -11.70
N GLY A 91 -6.61 2.69 -11.62
CA GLY A 91 -5.59 3.67 -11.30
C GLY A 91 -4.19 3.16 -11.62
N SER A 92 -3.27 4.08 -11.78
CA SER A 92 -1.84 3.82 -11.89
C SER A 92 -1.11 4.77 -10.96
N GLY A 93 -0.02 4.30 -10.35
CA GLY A 93 0.78 5.08 -9.40
C GLY A 93 1.23 4.25 -8.20
N GLY A 94 2.06 4.86 -7.35
CA GLY A 94 2.56 4.22 -6.14
C GLY A 94 1.51 4.14 -5.02
N THR A 95 0.53 5.04 -5.01
CA THR A 95 -0.52 5.12 -4.00
C THR A 95 -1.85 5.43 -4.66
N LEU A 96 -2.85 4.59 -4.39
CA LEU A 96 -4.24 4.75 -4.81
C LEU A 96 -5.13 4.68 -3.59
N VAL A 97 -6.13 5.54 -3.52
CA VAL A 97 -6.97 5.75 -2.35
C VAL A 97 -8.38 5.85 -2.84
N VAL A 98 -9.20 4.86 -2.51
CA VAL A 98 -10.58 4.82 -2.99
C VAL A 98 -11.49 5.28 -1.87
N GLN A 99 -12.21 6.36 -2.11
CA GLN A 99 -13.18 6.90 -1.17
C GLN A 99 -14.42 7.33 -1.94
N ASN A 100 -15.60 6.90 -1.46
CA ASN A 100 -16.89 7.32 -2.00
C ASN A 100 -17.01 7.14 -3.53
N GLY A 101 -16.56 6.00 -4.08
CA GLY A 101 -16.62 5.74 -5.51
C GLY A 101 -15.53 6.42 -6.36
N SER A 102 -14.59 7.15 -5.74
CA SER A 102 -13.53 7.89 -6.45
C SER A 102 -12.15 7.41 -6.06
N VAL A 103 -11.25 7.27 -7.05
CA VAL A 103 -9.83 6.95 -6.85
C VAL A 103 -9.03 8.25 -6.77
N SER A 104 -8.29 8.43 -5.70
CA SER A 104 -7.34 9.52 -5.46
C SER A 104 -5.93 8.97 -5.21
N THR A 105 -4.90 9.80 -5.29
CA THR A 105 -3.51 9.39 -4.97
C THR A 105 -3.01 10.00 -3.66
N SER A 106 -3.89 10.69 -2.93
CA SER A 106 -3.57 11.37 -1.67
C SER A 106 -3.59 10.38 -0.51
N ASN A 107 -2.42 9.94 -0.07
CA ASN A 107 -2.27 9.02 1.05
C ASN A 107 -3.04 9.53 2.29
N PRO A 108 -4.12 8.88 2.73
CA PRO A 108 -4.91 9.33 3.88
C PRO A 108 -4.14 9.08 5.19
N CYS A 109 -3.19 8.16 5.14
CA CYS A 109 -2.23 7.98 6.19
C CYS A 109 -1.03 8.90 5.96
N ASN A 110 -1.24 10.19 6.23
CA ASN A 110 -0.14 11.05 6.62
C ASN A 110 0.44 10.46 7.91
N VAL A 111 1.34 9.48 7.79
CA VAL A 111 2.39 9.34 8.77
C VAL A 111 3.14 10.65 8.70
N ALA A 112 2.82 11.56 9.62
CA ALA A 112 3.83 12.48 10.08
C ALA A 112 4.97 11.55 10.50
N VAL A 113 5.95 11.38 9.63
CA VAL A 113 7.29 11.08 10.07
C VAL A 113 7.63 12.28 10.95
N THR A 114 7.23 12.19 12.23
CA THR A 114 7.89 12.92 13.28
C THR A 114 9.33 12.52 13.06
N SER A 115 10.07 13.45 12.45
CA SER A 115 11.46 13.33 12.08
C SER A 115 12.13 12.41 13.07
N VAL A 116 12.80 11.37 12.59
CA VAL A 116 13.71 10.61 13.45
C VAL A 116 14.71 11.65 13.95
N THR A 117 14.47 12.16 15.15
CA THR A 117 15.44 12.89 15.90
C THR A 117 16.47 11.83 16.26
N ILE A 118 17.42 11.63 15.34
CA ILE A 118 18.72 11.12 15.77
C ILE A 118 19.22 12.22 16.70
N SER A 119 19.00 12.06 18.00
CA SER A 119 19.75 12.77 19.02
C SER A 119 21.19 12.32 18.85
N GLY A 120 21.90 12.94 17.90
CA GLY A 120 23.33 12.85 17.72
C GLY A 120 23.99 13.52 18.93
N SER A 121 23.92 12.84 20.08
CA SER A 121 24.65 13.21 21.26
C SER A 121 26.13 12.96 20.99
N LYS A 122 26.86 14.08 20.89
CA LYS A 122 28.32 14.26 20.79
C LYS A 122 28.98 14.05 19.43
N VAL A 123 28.95 15.12 18.62
CA VAL A 123 30.19 15.58 17.99
C VAL A 123 31.07 16.20 19.08
N SER A 124 32.09 15.48 19.53
CA SER A 124 33.21 16.10 20.24
C SER A 124 34.42 15.95 19.35
N GLY A 125 34.60 16.93 18.46
CA GLY A 125 35.84 17.13 17.74
C GLY A 125 36.96 17.33 18.75
N GLY A 126 37.84 16.33 18.87
CA GLY A 126 39.15 16.46 19.49
C GLY A 126 40.17 16.48 18.36
N LEU A 127 40.71 17.66 18.11
CA LEU A 127 41.74 17.97 17.12
C LEU A 127 42.98 17.07 17.30
N CYS A 128 43.44 16.44 16.21
CA CYS A 128 44.87 16.30 15.96
C CYS A 128 45.41 17.73 15.72
N PRO A 129 46.54 18.15 16.32
CA PRO A 129 47.85 17.51 16.17
C PRO A 129 48.62 17.23 17.49
#